data_AF-A0A2D4P220-F1
#
_entry.id   AF-A0A2D4P220-F1
#
_cell.length_a   1.000
_cell.length_b   1.000
_cell.length_c   1.000
_cell.angle_alpha   90.00
_cell.angle_beta   90.00
_cell.angle_gamma   90.00
#
_symmetry.space_group_name_H-M   'P 1'
#
loop_
_entity.id
_entity.type
_entity.pdbx_description
1 polymer ?
#
loop_
_entity_poly.entity_id
_entity_poly.type
_entity_poly.pdbx_seq_one_letter_code
_entity_poly.pdbx_strand_id
1 'polypeptide(L)'
;GHIYRKYVPYKVPTGVSLARNLKRVAEVWMDEYAEYIYQRRPEYRHLSAGDVTAQKELRIKLNCKSFKWFMNEVAWDLGKFYPPVEPPAAAWGEIRNVGTGLCVDTKHGALGSPLRVETCVKGRGEAAWSNVQVFTFSWREDIRPGDPQHAKKYCFDATSHNSPITLYDCHGMKGNQLW
;
A
#
# COMPACT_ATOMS: atom_id res chain seq x y z
N GLY A 1 10.15 25.85 -10.06
CA GLY A 1 10.67 24.47 -10.05
C GLY A 1 10.99 24.05 -8.62
N HIS A 2 10.83 22.77 -8.28
CA HIS A 2 11.15 22.22 -6.95
C HIS A 2 12.13 21.04 -7.11
N ILE A 3 13.19 20.97 -6.30
CA ILE A 3 14.17 19.87 -6.34
C ILE A 3 13.77 18.81 -5.30
N TYR A 4 13.31 17.64 -5.75
CA TYR A 4 13.04 16.50 -4.88
C TYR A 4 14.35 15.82 -4.48
N ARG A 5 14.50 15.53 -3.19
CA ARG A 5 15.72 14.93 -2.64
C ARG A 5 15.76 13.44 -2.92
N LYS A 6 16.92 12.90 -3.29
CA LYS A 6 17.16 11.45 -3.41
C LYS A 6 17.08 10.73 -2.05
N TYR A 7 17.51 11.41 -0.99
CA TYR A 7 17.43 10.96 0.40
C TYR A 7 17.44 12.16 1.34
N VAL A 8 17.06 11.98 2.61
CA VAL A 8 17.09 13.03 3.63
C VAL A 8 18.53 13.16 4.18
N PRO A 9 19.25 14.27 3.94
CA PRO A 9 20.68 14.38 4.29
C PRO A 9 20.93 14.83 5.73
N TYR A 10 19.91 15.29 6.45
CA TYR A 10 20.03 15.80 7.82
C TYR A 10 19.54 14.77 8.85
N LYS A 11 20.06 14.89 10.08
CA LYS A 11 19.62 14.05 11.20
C LYS A 11 18.33 14.60 11.81
N VAL A 12 17.44 13.69 12.19
CA VAL A 12 16.22 14.03 12.95
C VAL A 12 16.50 13.82 14.44
N PRO A 13 16.16 14.78 15.33
CA PRO A 13 16.33 14.61 16.76
C PRO A 13 15.61 13.37 17.31
N THR A 14 16.15 12.80 18.38
CA THR A 14 15.56 11.65 19.07
C THR A 14 14.16 11.98 19.59
N GLY A 15 13.23 11.03 19.50
CA GLY A 15 11.85 11.21 19.99
C GLY A 15 10.91 11.98 19.05
N VAL A 16 11.38 12.35 17.85
CA VAL A 16 10.53 12.89 16.78
C VAL A 16 10.12 11.76 15.84
N SER A 17 8.81 11.64 15.59
CA SER A 17 8.28 10.67 14.63
C SER A 17 7.23 11.30 13.74
N LEU A 18 7.24 10.91 12.46
CA LEU A 18 6.17 11.26 11.52
C LEU A 18 4.81 10.78 12.03
N ALA A 19 4.79 9.62 12.68
CA ALA A 19 3.59 9.02 13.28
C ALA A 19 2.92 9.94 14.30
N ARG A 20 3.70 10.56 15.20
CA ARG A 20 3.15 11.49 16.20
C ARG A 20 2.52 12.71 15.53
N ASN A 21 3.18 13.25 14.51
CA ASN A 21 2.67 14.41 13.78
C ASN A 21 1.38 14.09 13.02
N LEU A 22 1.34 12.95 12.31
CA LEU A 22 0.13 12.49 11.61
C LEU A 22 -1.01 12.22 12.59
N LYS A 23 -0.73 11.60 13.75
CA LYS A 23 -1.75 11.36 14.78
C LYS A 23 -2.34 12.68 15.30
N ARG A 24 -1.52 13.71 15.56
CA ARG A 24 -2.01 15.03 15.97
C ARG A 24 -2.97 15.64 14.95
N VAL A 25 -2.67 15.50 13.66
CA VAL A 25 -3.55 15.99 12.59
C VAL A 25 -4.85 15.18 12.55
N ALA A 26 -4.75 13.85 12.62
CA ALA A 26 -5.90 12.96 12.59
C ALA A 26 -6.88 13.24 13.75
N GLU A 27 -6.37 13.33 14.97
CA GLU A 27 -7.16 13.60 16.19
C GLU A 27 -7.85 14.96 16.21
N VAL A 28 -7.31 15.95 15.50
CA VAL A 28 -7.88 17.31 15.47
C VAL A 28 -8.85 17.50 14.31
N TRP A 29 -8.56 16.92 13.14
CA TRP A 29 -9.22 17.30 11.89
C TRP A 29 -9.97 16.17 11.20
N MET A 30 -9.62 14.90 11.43
CA MET A 30 -10.09 13.79 10.58
C MET A 30 -11.34 13.07 11.11
N ASP A 31 -11.85 13.46 12.27
CA ASP A 31 -13.06 12.89 12.87
C ASP A 31 -13.03 11.34 12.86
N GLU A 32 -14.13 10.69 12.46
CA GLU A 32 -14.24 9.24 12.34
C GLU A 32 -13.26 8.61 11.33
N TYR A 33 -12.72 9.40 10.38
CA TYR A 33 -11.81 8.88 9.36
C TYR A 33 -10.41 8.60 9.89
N ALA A 34 -10.06 9.11 11.08
CA ALA A 34 -8.81 8.75 11.76
C ALA A 34 -8.71 7.23 11.99
N GLU A 35 -9.83 6.55 12.23
CA GLU A 35 -9.85 5.10 12.48
C GLU A 35 -9.35 4.29 11.28
N TYR A 36 -9.57 4.75 10.04
CA TYR A 36 -9.05 4.08 8.84
C TYR A 36 -7.52 4.13 8.73
N ILE A 37 -6.87 5.12 9.37
CA ILE A 37 -5.41 5.14 9.52
C ILE A 37 -5.00 4.07 10.54
N TYR A 38 -5.70 3.99 11.66
CA TYR A 38 -5.38 3.08 12.78
C TYR A 38 -5.59 1.61 12.43
N GLN A 39 -6.52 1.30 11.54
CA GLN A 39 -6.69 -0.05 10.99
C GLN A 39 -5.45 -0.51 10.21
N ARG A 40 -4.77 0.40 9.50
CA ARG A 40 -3.57 0.11 8.71
C ARG A 40 -2.26 0.24 9.50
N ARG A 41 -2.28 1.04 10.56
CA ARG A 41 -1.16 1.30 11.47
C ARG A 41 -1.64 1.15 12.92
N PRO A 42 -1.84 -0.09 13.40
CA PRO A 42 -2.39 -0.33 14.75
C PRO A 42 -1.59 0.34 15.86
N GLU A 43 -0.28 0.51 15.67
CA GLU A 43 0.62 1.18 16.61
C GLU A 43 0.23 2.65 16.86
N TYR A 44 -0.55 3.27 15.99
CA TYR A 44 -1.00 4.65 16.17
C TYR A 44 -2.07 4.75 17.26
N ARG A 45 -2.81 3.67 17.60
CA ARG A 45 -3.85 3.74 18.65
C ARG A 45 -3.25 4.09 20.01
N HIS A 46 -2.16 3.43 20.37
CA HIS A 46 -1.50 3.61 21.68
C HIS A 46 -0.42 4.70 21.68
N LEU A 47 -0.09 5.27 20.52
CA LEU A 47 0.87 6.37 20.42
C LEU A 47 0.32 7.65 21.07
N SER A 48 1.06 8.29 21.97
CA SER A 48 0.65 9.60 22.50
C SER A 48 0.76 10.68 21.43
N ALA A 49 -0.34 11.42 21.20
CA ALA A 49 -0.36 12.61 20.34
C ALA A 49 0.19 13.87 21.05
N GLY A 50 0.44 13.80 22.36
CA GLY A 50 0.62 14.97 23.22
C GLY A 50 -0.69 15.76 23.37
N ASP A 51 -0.59 16.98 23.93
CA ASP A 51 -1.74 17.86 24.07
C ASP A 51 -2.16 18.46 22.71
N VAL A 52 -3.45 18.32 22.39
CA VAL A 52 -4.10 18.84 21.19
C VAL A 52 -5.30 19.74 21.51
N THR A 53 -5.49 20.12 22.77
CA THR A 53 -6.67 20.86 23.27
C THR A 53 -6.80 22.20 22.56
N ALA A 54 -5.73 22.99 22.53
CA ALA A 54 -5.72 24.30 21.85
C ALA A 54 -6.07 24.21 20.36
N GLN A 55 -5.64 23.14 19.67
CA GLN A 55 -5.95 22.93 18.25
C GLN A 55 -7.42 22.53 18.03
N LYS A 56 -7.99 21.72 18.94
CA LYS A 56 -9.42 21.38 18.92
C LYS A 56 -10.29 22.61 19.19
N GLU A 57 -9.93 23.44 20.17
CA GLU A 57 -10.60 24.71 20.46
C GLU A 57 -10.55 25.68 19.27
N LEU A 58 -9.39 25.76 18.60
CA LEU A 58 -9.25 26.57 17.38
C LEU A 58 -10.22 26.12 16.28
N ARG A 59 -10.33 24.81 16.04
CA ARG A 59 -11.27 24.27 15.05
C ARG A 59 -12.72 24.63 15.36
N ILE A 60 -13.10 24.57 16.64
CA ILE A 60 -14.44 24.96 17.10
C ILE A 60 -14.67 26.46 16.89
N LYS A 61 -13.72 27.30 17.32
CA LYS A 61 -13.79 28.76 17.19
C LYS A 61 -13.92 29.23 15.73
N LEU A 62 -13.26 28.53 14.81
CA LEU A 62 -13.34 28.82 13.37
C LEU A 62 -14.62 28.30 12.71
N ASN A 63 -15.50 27.62 13.45
CA ASN A 63 -16.75 27.04 12.95
C ASN A 63 -16.53 26.17 11.68
N CYS A 64 -15.47 25.34 11.72
CA CYS A 64 -15.09 24.51 10.59
C CYS A 64 -16.14 23.42 10.30
N LYS A 65 -16.25 23.03 9.02
CA LYS A 65 -17.08 21.88 8.61
C LYS A 65 -16.47 20.55 9.08
N SER A 66 -17.26 19.48 9.05
CA SER A 66 -16.79 18.13 9.39
C SER A 66 -15.83 17.58 8.34
N PHE A 67 -15.00 16.61 8.73
CA PHE A 67 -14.14 15.91 7.78
C PHE A 67 -14.94 15.08 6.77
N LYS A 68 -16.11 14.57 7.18
CA LYS A 68 -17.06 13.93 6.27
C LYS A 68 -17.49 14.86 5.13
N TRP A 69 -17.80 16.13 5.43
CA TRP A 69 -18.09 17.12 4.39
C TRP A 69 -16.89 17.30 3.46
N PHE A 70 -15.67 17.38 4.00
CA PHE A 70 -14.47 17.49 3.20
C PHE A 70 -14.30 16.29 2.25
N MET A 71 -14.47 15.06 2.76
CA MET A 71 -14.35 13.84 1.97
C MET A 71 -15.44 13.70 0.91
N ASN A 72 -16.64 14.24 1.13
CA ASN A 72 -17.77 14.13 0.21
C ASN A 72 -17.82 15.25 -0.83
N GLU A 73 -17.41 16.46 -0.48
CA GLU A 73 -17.60 17.64 -1.34
C GLU A 73 -16.28 18.14 -1.96
N VAL A 74 -15.16 17.97 -1.24
CA VAL A 74 -13.85 18.48 -1.68
C VAL A 74 -12.98 17.35 -2.24
N ALA A 75 -12.83 16.24 -1.51
CA ALA A 75 -11.98 15.12 -1.86
C ALA A 75 -12.78 13.87 -2.30
N TRP A 76 -13.89 14.10 -3.01
CA TRP A 76 -14.88 13.09 -3.39
C TRP A 76 -14.33 11.98 -4.30
N ASP A 77 -13.28 12.28 -5.06
CA ASP A 77 -12.61 11.35 -5.97
C ASP A 77 -11.51 10.52 -5.28
N LEU A 78 -11.03 10.94 -4.11
CA LEU A 78 -9.96 10.27 -3.38
C LEU A 78 -10.31 8.81 -3.08
N GLY A 79 -11.55 8.55 -2.66
CA GLY A 79 -12.04 7.20 -2.35
C GLY A 79 -12.05 6.25 -3.55
N LYS A 80 -12.06 6.75 -4.78
CA LYS A 80 -11.99 5.93 -6.00
C LYS A 80 -10.62 5.24 -6.13
N PHE A 81 -9.57 5.93 -5.70
CA PHE A 81 -8.20 5.44 -5.78
C PHE A 81 -7.71 4.90 -4.45
N TYR A 82 -8.17 5.43 -3.32
CA TYR A 82 -7.73 5.00 -1.99
C TYR A 82 -8.96 4.85 -1.08
N PRO A 83 -9.77 3.80 -1.30
CA PRO A 83 -10.98 3.61 -0.53
C PRO A 83 -10.62 3.38 0.95
N PRO A 84 -11.36 3.98 1.89
CA PRO A 84 -11.13 3.79 3.33
C PRO A 84 -11.13 2.31 3.73
N VAL A 85 -11.97 1.50 3.07
CA VAL A 85 -11.99 0.04 3.15
C VAL A 85 -11.79 -0.50 1.74
N GLU A 86 -10.72 -1.26 1.54
CA GLU A 86 -10.41 -1.84 0.23
C GLU A 86 -11.37 -2.98 -0.12
N PRO A 87 -11.89 -3.04 -1.36
CA PRO A 87 -12.64 -4.21 -1.81
C PRO A 87 -11.79 -5.49 -1.74
N PRO A 88 -12.42 -6.66 -1.59
CA PRO A 88 -11.70 -7.93 -1.53
C PRO A 88 -10.94 -8.21 -2.83
N ALA A 89 -9.83 -8.92 -2.71
CA ALA A 89 -9.08 -9.42 -3.86
C ALA A 89 -9.90 -10.46 -4.64
N ALA A 90 -9.72 -10.52 -5.96
CA ALA A 90 -10.39 -11.48 -6.82
C ALA A 90 -9.81 -12.90 -6.66
N ALA A 91 -8.49 -13.00 -6.50
CA ALA A 91 -7.77 -14.24 -6.26
C ALA A 91 -6.50 -13.98 -5.46
N TRP A 92 -6.01 -15.00 -4.75
CA TRP A 92 -4.69 -14.97 -4.12
C TRP A 92 -4.15 -16.38 -3.89
N GLY A 93 -2.83 -16.50 -3.78
CA GLY A 93 -2.13 -17.77 -3.59
C GLY A 93 -1.01 -17.97 -4.61
N GLU A 94 -0.73 -19.23 -4.95
CA GLU A 94 0.24 -19.58 -5.99
C GLU A 94 -0.36 -19.47 -7.40
N ILE A 95 0.45 -19.01 -8.36
CA ILE A 95 0.09 -19.03 -9.78
C ILE A 95 0.81 -20.23 -10.41
N ARG A 96 0.07 -21.30 -10.68
CA ARG A 96 0.60 -22.53 -11.30
C ARG A 96 0.27 -22.58 -12.78
N ASN A 97 1.29 -22.81 -13.61
CA ASN A 97 1.09 -23.12 -15.02
C ASN A 97 0.68 -24.58 -15.20
N VAL A 98 -0.44 -24.85 -15.88
CA VAL A 98 -0.96 -26.22 -16.09
C VAL A 98 -0.05 -27.03 -17.01
N GLY A 99 0.57 -26.41 -18.02
CA GLY A 99 1.39 -27.10 -19.01
C GLY A 99 2.72 -27.61 -18.45
N THR A 100 3.41 -26.80 -17.67
CA THR A 100 4.71 -27.17 -17.06
C THR A 100 4.56 -27.75 -15.66
N GLY A 101 3.43 -27.51 -14.98
CA GLY A 101 3.24 -27.83 -13.57
C GLY A 101 4.04 -26.94 -12.61
N LEU A 102 4.82 -25.98 -13.13
CA LEU A 102 5.65 -25.05 -12.35
C LEU A 102 4.84 -23.85 -11.87
N CYS A 103 5.34 -23.18 -10.83
CA CYS A 103 4.74 -21.99 -10.24
C CYS A 103 5.53 -20.73 -10.58
N VAL A 104 4.83 -19.60 -10.72
CA VAL A 104 5.46 -18.29 -10.86
C VAL A 104 6.24 -17.98 -9.58
N ASP A 105 7.46 -17.48 -9.74
CA ASP A 105 8.35 -17.09 -8.64
C ASP A 105 9.09 -15.79 -9.01
N THR A 106 9.31 -14.94 -8.02
CA THR A 106 10.05 -13.68 -8.19
C THR A 106 11.49 -13.74 -7.69
N LYS A 107 11.88 -14.78 -6.93
CA LYS A 107 13.19 -14.92 -6.25
C LYS A 107 13.66 -13.67 -5.49
N HIS A 108 12.73 -12.93 -4.87
CA HIS A 108 12.99 -11.60 -4.29
C HIS A 108 13.61 -10.59 -5.27
N GLY A 109 13.32 -10.73 -6.55
CA GLY A 109 13.84 -9.87 -7.60
C GLY A 109 13.63 -8.39 -7.29
N ALA A 110 14.67 -7.60 -7.53
CA ALA A 110 14.60 -6.15 -7.47
C ALA A 110 13.65 -5.60 -8.55
N LEU A 111 13.32 -4.32 -8.45
CA LEU A 111 12.54 -3.60 -9.45
C LEU A 111 13.10 -3.85 -10.87
N GLY A 112 12.22 -4.21 -11.80
CA GLY A 112 12.55 -4.55 -13.18
C GLY A 112 13.00 -6.01 -13.40
N SER A 113 13.08 -6.84 -12.36
CA SER A 113 13.40 -8.26 -12.54
C SER A 113 12.28 -8.97 -13.30
N PRO A 114 12.59 -9.78 -14.33
CA PRO A 114 11.62 -10.65 -14.97
C PRO A 114 11.06 -11.69 -14.00
N LEU A 115 9.79 -12.03 -14.18
CA LEU A 115 9.19 -13.19 -13.53
C LEU A 115 9.83 -14.49 -14.03
N ARG A 116 9.92 -15.46 -13.13
CA ARG A 116 10.44 -16.80 -13.43
C ARG A 116 9.40 -17.84 -13.08
N VAL A 117 9.63 -19.06 -13.54
CA VAL A 117 8.87 -20.24 -13.12
C VAL A 117 9.81 -21.19 -12.41
N GLU A 118 9.39 -21.70 -11.27
CA GLU A 118 10.17 -22.58 -10.39
C GLU A 118 9.27 -23.69 -9.84
N THR A 119 9.86 -24.69 -9.19
CA THR A 119 9.11 -25.75 -8.52
C THR A 119 8.17 -25.16 -7.46
N CYS A 120 6.92 -25.58 -7.44
CA CYS A 120 5.91 -25.05 -6.52
C CYS A 120 6.23 -25.36 -5.05
N VAL A 121 6.31 -24.32 -4.22
CA VAL A 121 6.55 -24.43 -2.78
C VAL A 121 5.20 -24.45 -2.05
N LYS A 122 4.61 -25.63 -1.93
CA LYS A 122 3.31 -25.82 -1.25
C LYS A 122 3.42 -25.71 0.28
N GLY A 123 3.84 -24.58 0.86
CA GLY A 123 3.79 -24.32 2.32
C GLY A 123 4.34 -25.42 3.26
N ARG A 124 5.09 -26.41 2.74
CA ARG A 124 5.51 -27.66 3.38
C ARG A 124 6.99 -27.98 3.11
N GLY A 125 7.73 -27.05 2.51
CA GLY A 125 9.18 -27.09 2.50
C GLY A 125 9.70 -26.32 3.71
N GLU A 126 10.85 -26.73 4.26
CA GLU A 126 11.71 -25.84 5.06
C GLU A 126 11.66 -24.46 4.43
N ALA A 127 11.51 -23.40 5.23
CA ALA A 127 11.52 -22.03 4.75
C ALA A 127 12.72 -21.84 3.82
N ALA A 128 12.54 -22.03 2.51
CA ALA A 128 13.57 -21.84 1.52
C ALA A 128 13.53 -20.35 1.28
N TRP A 129 14.38 -19.65 2.03
CA TRP A 129 14.51 -18.19 2.22
C TRP A 129 14.61 -17.34 0.94
N SER A 130 14.31 -17.90 -0.24
CA SER A 130 14.46 -17.28 -1.55
C SER A 130 13.22 -17.34 -2.44
N ASN A 131 12.18 -18.10 -2.12
CA ASN A 131 11.04 -18.28 -3.02
C ASN A 131 9.88 -17.34 -2.67
N VAL A 132 9.37 -16.62 -3.66
CA VAL A 132 8.22 -15.71 -3.50
C VAL A 132 7.18 -16.11 -4.54
N GLN A 133 6.30 -17.02 -4.12
CA GLN A 133 5.27 -17.64 -4.98
C GLN A 133 3.84 -17.30 -4.55
N VAL A 134 3.66 -16.40 -3.58
CA VAL A 134 2.33 -15.92 -3.19
C VAL A 134 2.07 -14.61 -3.91
N PHE A 135 0.94 -14.54 -4.61
CA PHE A 135 0.48 -13.37 -5.33
C PHE A 135 -0.96 -13.05 -4.99
N THR A 136 -1.35 -11.81 -5.21
CA THR A 136 -2.72 -11.31 -5.07
C THR A 136 -3.13 -10.64 -6.37
N PHE A 137 -4.29 -11.03 -6.89
CA PHE A 137 -4.99 -10.29 -7.92
C PHE A 137 -5.95 -9.30 -7.24
N SER A 138 -5.51 -8.04 -7.17
CA SER A 138 -6.15 -7.04 -6.32
C SER A 138 -7.43 -6.49 -6.94
N TRP A 139 -8.21 -5.77 -6.13
CA TRP A 139 -9.41 -5.06 -6.60
C TRP A 139 -9.13 -3.98 -7.66
N ARG A 140 -7.86 -3.64 -7.89
CA ARG A 140 -7.43 -2.69 -8.93
C ARG A 140 -7.18 -3.36 -10.28
N GLU A 141 -7.46 -4.66 -10.40
CA GLU A 141 -7.19 -5.47 -11.60
C GLU A 141 -5.69 -5.51 -11.93
N ASP A 142 -4.85 -5.57 -10.89
CA ASP A 142 -3.41 -5.76 -11.00
C ASP A 142 -2.94 -6.96 -10.16
N ILE A 143 -1.84 -7.58 -10.58
CA ILE A 143 -1.25 -8.75 -9.91
C ILE A 143 0.01 -8.32 -9.15
N ARG A 144 0.09 -8.66 -7.87
CA ARG A 144 1.17 -8.22 -6.96
C ARG A 144 1.71 -9.37 -6.12
N PRO A 145 3.02 -9.40 -5.77
CA PRO A 145 3.54 -10.36 -4.81
C PRO A 145 3.04 -10.09 -3.39
N GLY A 146 2.78 -11.15 -2.62
CA GLY A 146 2.29 -11.12 -1.24
C GLY A 146 0.82 -11.55 -1.11
N ASP A 147 0.40 -11.84 0.11
CA ASP A 147 -1.00 -12.08 0.45
C ASP A 147 -1.82 -10.78 0.38
N PRO A 148 -3.17 -10.84 0.35
CA PRO A 148 -3.99 -9.64 0.18
C PRO A 148 -3.83 -8.57 1.28
N GLN A 149 -3.38 -8.94 2.48
CA GLN A 149 -3.16 -8.00 3.58
C GLN A 149 -1.75 -7.38 3.54
N HIS A 150 -0.77 -8.08 2.95
CA HIS A 150 0.63 -7.67 2.88
C HIS A 150 1.18 -7.56 1.46
N ALA A 151 0.31 -7.27 0.48
CA ALA A 151 0.70 -7.13 -0.92
C ALA A 151 1.74 -6.02 -1.09
N LYS A 152 2.80 -6.32 -1.84
CA LYS A 152 3.88 -5.36 -2.14
C LYS A 152 3.40 -4.29 -3.10
N LYS A 153 4.14 -3.17 -3.17
CA LYS A 153 3.89 -2.07 -4.11
C LYS A 153 4.47 -2.31 -5.50
N TYR A 154 4.74 -3.58 -5.84
CA TYR A 154 5.22 -3.99 -7.14
C TYR A 154 4.13 -4.78 -7.86
N CYS A 155 3.92 -4.46 -9.13
CA CYS A 155 2.89 -5.03 -9.99
C CYS A 155 3.53 -5.76 -11.16
N PHE A 156 2.81 -6.72 -11.72
CA PHE A 156 3.17 -7.34 -12.99
C PHE A 156 3.03 -6.30 -14.10
N ASP A 157 4.14 -6.06 -14.80
CA ASP A 157 4.27 -5.05 -15.85
C ASP A 157 4.79 -5.71 -17.13
N ALA A 158 4.07 -5.52 -18.23
CA ALA A 158 4.46 -6.02 -19.55
C ALA A 158 4.39 -4.91 -20.60
N THR A 159 5.51 -4.62 -21.27
CA THR A 159 5.64 -3.50 -22.20
C THR A 159 5.18 -3.82 -23.62
N SER A 160 5.11 -5.09 -23.99
CA SER A 160 4.64 -5.57 -25.29
C SER A 160 4.05 -6.98 -25.17
N HIS A 161 3.38 -7.43 -26.22
CA HIS A 161 2.80 -8.78 -26.28
C HIS A 161 3.83 -9.92 -26.18
N ASN A 162 5.11 -9.64 -26.48
CA ASN A 162 6.18 -10.65 -26.48
C ASN A 162 7.26 -10.39 -25.43
N SER A 163 7.17 -9.31 -24.65
CA SER A 163 8.14 -9.02 -23.58
C SER A 163 7.89 -9.92 -22.38
N PRO A 164 8.95 -10.27 -21.62
CA PRO A 164 8.76 -10.90 -20.33
C PRO A 164 7.99 -9.96 -19.40
N ILE A 165 7.20 -10.54 -18.50
CA ILE A 165 6.56 -9.81 -17.41
C ILE A 165 7.63 -9.48 -16.39
N THR A 166 7.65 -8.23 -15.93
CA THR A 166 8.57 -7.74 -14.89
C THR A 166 7.81 -7.26 -13.66
N LEU A 167 8.52 -7.04 -12.56
CA LEU A 167 7.98 -6.33 -11.40
C LEU A 167 8.31 -4.84 -11.50
N TYR A 168 7.28 -3.99 -11.64
CA TYR A 168 7.45 -2.53 -11.64
C TYR A 168 6.60 -1.85 -10.56
N ASP A 169 6.86 -0.57 -10.29
CA ASP A 169 6.12 0.19 -9.27
C ASP A 169 4.65 0.33 -9.67
N CYS A 170 3.75 -0.12 -8.79
CA CYS A 170 2.32 -0.08 -9.06
C CYS A 170 1.81 1.36 -9.22
N HIS A 171 1.22 1.67 -10.37
CA HIS A 171 0.68 3.01 -10.63
C HIS A 171 -0.86 3.10 -10.61
N GLY A 172 -1.59 1.98 -10.65
CA GLY A 172 -3.06 1.97 -10.50
C GLY A 172 -3.84 2.62 -11.65
N MET A 173 -3.26 2.68 -12.86
CA MET A 173 -3.86 3.35 -14.03
C MET A 173 -4.35 2.39 -15.12
N LYS A 174 -4.46 1.08 -14.84
CA LYS A 174 -4.95 0.06 -15.78
C LYS A 174 -4.26 0.06 -17.16
N GLY A 175 -2.96 0.34 -17.19
CA GLY A 175 -2.14 0.35 -18.41
C GLY A 175 -1.48 -1.01 -18.66
N ASN A 176 -0.16 -1.02 -18.80
CA ASN A 176 0.71 -2.19 -18.86
C ASN A 176 0.70 -3.08 -17.60
N GLN A 177 -0.15 -2.75 -16.61
CA GLN A 177 -0.38 -3.53 -15.40
C GLN A 177 -1.84 -4.00 -15.24
N LEU A 178 -2.69 -3.84 -16.26
CA LEU A 178 -4.05 -4.37 -16.28
C LEU A 178 -4.01 -5.85 -16.69
N TRP A 179 -4.67 -6.70 -15.90
CA TRP A 179 -4.76 -8.14 -16.13
C TRP A 179 -6.21 -8.63 -16.01
#